data_AF-A0AAJ1WU76-F1
#
_entry.id   AF-A0AAJ1WU76-F1
#
_cell.length_a   1.000
_cell.length_b   1.000
_cell.length_c   1.000
_cell.angle_alpha   90.00
_cell.angle_beta   90.00
_cell.angle_gamma   90.00
#
_symmetry.space_group_name_H-M   'P 1'
#
loop_
_entity.id
_entity.type
_entity.pdbx_description
1 polymer ?
#
loop_
_entity_poly.entity_id
_entity_poly.type
_entity_poly.pdbx_seq_one_letter_code
_entity_poly.pdbx_strand_id
1 'polypeptide(L)' 'MKKHASEEKVSLDVTCFKCETTFSLEVLPSSLDQYEAGALVQNAFPYLSEDDRELIISRTCGACFIEIFSF' A
#
# COMPACT_ATOMS: atom_id res chain seq x y z
N MET A 1 -2.32 23.26 16.27
CA MET A 1 -3.08 22.04 16.59
C MET A 1 -4.16 21.88 15.53
N LYS A 2 -3.85 21.19 14.41
CA LYS A 2 -4.88 20.90 13.40
C LYS A 2 -5.60 19.63 13.85
N LYS A 3 -6.91 19.76 14.07
CA LYS A 3 -7.81 18.65 14.35
C LYS A 3 -7.77 17.73 13.14
N HIS A 4 -7.17 16.54 13.26
CA HIS A 4 -7.45 15.48 12.31
C HIS A 4 -8.90 15.07 12.57
N ALA A 5 -9.81 15.56 11.73
CA ALA A 5 -11.04 14.82 11.49
C ALA A 5 -10.59 13.41 11.11
N SER A 6 -11.12 12.39 11.78
CA SER A 6 -10.88 11.00 11.42
C SER A 6 -11.42 10.80 10.01
N GLU A 7 -10.55 10.88 9.01
CA GLU A 7 -10.89 10.47 7.65
C GLU A 7 -11.30 9.00 7.71
N GLU A 8 -12.48 8.72 7.16
CA GLU A 8 -12.93 7.34 6.97
C GLU A 8 -11.97 6.68 5.98
N LYS A 9 -11.33 5.59 6.42
CA LYS A 9 -10.40 4.86 5.55
C LYS A 9 -11.16 4.19 4.42
N VAL A 10 -10.52 4.09 3.27
CA VAL A 10 -11.01 3.35 2.10
C VAL A 10 -10.19 2.09 1.89
N SER A 11 -10.80 1.08 1.25
CA SER A 11 -10.09 -0.14 0.85
C SER A 11 -9.42 0.07 -0.50
N LEU A 12 -8.11 -0.16 -0.55
CA LEU A 12 -7.34 -0.30 -1.78
C LEU A 12 -7.04 -1.77 -2.00
N ASP A 13 -7.69 -2.37 -3.00
CA ASP A 13 -7.50 -3.78 -3.33
C ASP A 13 -6.36 -3.94 -4.33
N VAL A 14 -5.34 -4.72 -3.96
CA VAL A 14 -4.17 -4.99 -4.80
C VAL A 14 -3.98 -6.50 -4.96
N THR A 15 -4.06 -6.98 -6.20
CA THR A 15 -3.79 -8.38 -6.52
C THR A 15 -2.32 -8.60 -6.79
N CYS A 16 -1.70 -9.50 -6.02
CA CYS A 16 -0.33 -9.94 -6.21
C CYS A 16 -0.15 -10.61 -7.59
N PHE A 17 0.86 -10.22 -8.36
CA PHE A 17 1.08 -10.75 -9.71
C PHE A 17 1.55 -12.21 -9.70
N LYS A 18 2.14 -12.69 -8.60
CA LYS A 18 2.73 -14.04 -8.50
C LYS A 18 1.76 -15.08 -7.96
N CYS A 19 1.11 -14.81 -6.83
CA CYS A 19 0.18 -15.76 -6.19
C CYS A 19 -1.30 -15.47 -6.47
N GLU A 20 -1.62 -14.40 -7.21
CA GLU A 20 -2.98 -14.01 -7.59
C GLU A 20 -3.93 -13.71 -6.42
N THR A 21 -3.41 -13.67 -5.19
CA THR A 21 -4.19 -13.27 -4.01
C THR A 21 -4.42 -11.76 -4.01
N THR A 22 -5.67 -11.34 -3.82
CA THR A 22 -6.02 -9.93 -3.60
C THR A 22 -5.94 -9.60 -2.12
N PHE A 23 -5.22 -8.53 -1.81
CA PHE A 23 -5.11 -7.97 -0.47
C PHE A 23 -5.85 -6.63 -0.43
N SER A 24 -6.66 -6.43 0.60
CA SER A 24 -7.39 -5.19 0.85
C SER A 24 -6.65 -4.36 1.89
N LEU A 25 -6.08 -3.23 1.46
CA LEU A 25 -5.32 -2.33 2.32
C LEU A 25 -6.19 -1.15 2.76
N GLU A 26 -6.29 -0.90 4.07
CA GLU A 26 -6.98 0.28 4.56
C GLU A 26 -6.08 1.52 4.45
N VAL A 27 -6.47 2.46 3.60
CA VAL A 27 -5.72 3.70 3.36
C VAL A 27 -6.58 4.94 3.59
N LEU A 28 -5.96 6.06 3.91
CA LEU A 28 -6.63 7.35 3.98
C LEU A 28 -6.91 7.85 2.55
N PRO A 29 -8.10 8.37 2.24
CA PRO A 29 -8.41 8.94 0.93
C PRO A 29 -7.40 10.00 0.49
N SER A 30 -7.01 10.89 1.41
CA SER A 30 -6.01 11.94 1.14
C SER A 30 -4.61 11.40 0.81
N SER A 31 -4.26 10.20 1.29
CA SER A 31 -3.02 9.51 0.93
C SER A 31 -3.12 8.90 -0.47
N LEU A 32 -4.27 8.34 -0.83
CA LEU A 32 -4.53 7.81 -2.16
C LEU A 32 -4.44 8.92 -3.21
N ASP A 33 -5.07 10.08 -2.97
CA ASP A 33 -4.98 11.26 -3.84
C ASP A 33 -3.53 11.71 -4.07
N GLN A 34 -2.70 11.70 -3.00
CA GLN A 34 -1.28 12.05 -3.10
C GLN A 34 -0.50 11.05 -3.96
N TYR A 35 -0.78 9.75 -3.79
CA TYR A 35 -0.14 8.71 -4.58
C TYR A 35 -0.53 8.81 -6.06
N GLU A 36 -1.81 9.01 -6.36
CA GLU A 36 -2.32 9.24 -7.72
C GLU A 36 -1.74 10.51 -8.35
N ALA A 37 -1.44 11.53 -7.55
CA ALA A 37 -0.72 12.73 -7.98
C ALA A 37 0.79 12.53 -8.19
N GLY A 38 1.32 11.32 -7.98
CA GLY A 38 2.71 10.96 -8.24
C GLY A 38 3.65 11.06 -7.02
N ALA A 39 3.12 11.19 -5.81
CA ALA A 39 3.96 11.08 -4.61
C ALA A 39 4.55 9.67 -4.49
N LEU A 40 5.77 9.57 -3.96
CA LEU A 40 6.38 8.28 -3.64
C LEU A 40 5.53 7.54 -2.60
N VAL A 41 5.42 6.21 -2.71
CA VAL A 41 4.54 5.41 -1.84
C VAL A 41 4.83 5.60 -0.35
N GLN A 42 6.11 5.79 0.03
CA GLN A 42 6.52 6.01 1.42
C GLN A 42 6.11 7.39 1.96
N ASN A 43 5.90 8.36 1.06
CA ASN A 43 5.42 9.69 1.42
C ASN A 43 3.89 9.72 1.47
N ALA A 44 3.23 9.05 0.54
CA ALA A 44 1.77 8.93 0.51
C ALA A 44 1.25 8.05 1.65
N PHE A 45 1.86 6.89 1.89
CA PHE A 45 1.43 5.89 2.86
C PHE A 45 2.50 5.58 3.93
N PRO A 46 2.96 6.56 4.73
CA PRO A 46 4.02 6.35 5.71
C PRO A 46 3.62 5.44 6.88
N TYR A 47 2.31 5.18 7.04
CA TYR A 47 1.73 4.32 8.08
C TYR A 47 1.58 2.86 7.65
N LEU A 48 1.78 2.54 6.37
CA LEU A 48 1.77 1.15 5.89
C LEU A 48 3.12 0.49 6.16
N SER A 49 3.10 -0.84 6.29
CA SER A 49 4.32 -1.63 6.43
C SER A 49 5.19 -1.54 5.17
N GLU A 50 6.44 -2.00 5.24
CA GLU A 50 7.29 -2.14 4.05
C GLU A 50 6.68 -3.11 3.03
N ASP A 51 6.14 -4.24 3.50
CA ASP A 51 5.49 -5.25 2.64
C ASP A 51 4.24 -4.71 1.94
N ASP A 52 3.40 -3.94 2.64
CA ASP A 52 2.18 -3.36 2.04
C ASP A 52 2.54 -2.29 1.01
N ARG A 53 3.59 -1.50 1.27
CA ARG A 53 4.09 -0.51 0.29
C ARG A 53 4.69 -1.19 -0.93
N GLU A 54 5.42 -2.30 -0.74
CA GLU A 54 5.95 -3.12 -1.83
C GLU A 54 4.82 -3.71 -2.67
N LEU A 55 3.75 -4.20 -2.02
CA LEU A 55 2.57 -4.68 -2.72
C LEU A 55 1.94 -3.59 -3.61
N ILE A 56 1.88 -2.35 -3.14
CA ILE A 56 1.38 -1.22 -3.93
C ILE A 56 2.31 -0.88 -5.11
N ILE A 57 3.64 -0.90 -4.93
CA ILE A 57 4.60 -0.52 -5.98
C ILE A 57 4.72 -1.61 -7.06
N SER A 58 5.00 -2.84 -6.66
CA SER A 58 5.41 -3.91 -7.58
C SER A 58 4.33 -4.95 -7.82
N ARG A 59 3.21 -4.86 -7.11
CA ARG A 59 2.19 -5.91 -7.05
C ARG A 59 2.75 -7.23 -6.52
N THR A 60 3.71 -7.19 -5.59
CA THR A 60 4.29 -8.38 -4.96
C THR A 60 3.99 -8.36 -3.46
N CYS A 61 3.28 -9.36 -2.95
CA CYS A 61 3.10 -9.47 -1.49
C CYS A 61 4.41 -9.91 -0.83
N GLY A 62 4.59 -9.58 0.46
CA GLY A 62 5.82 -9.89 1.21
C GLY A 62 6.24 -11.36 1.14
N ALA A 63 5.29 -12.30 1.22
CA ALA A 63 5.58 -13.73 1.09
C ALA A 63 6.17 -14.10 -0.29
N CYS A 64 5.60 -13.58 -1.37
CA CYS A 64 6.10 -13.82 -2.72
C CYS A 64 7.43 -13.10 -2.96
N PHE A 65 7.62 -11.91 -2.38
CA PHE A 65 8.88 -11.19 -2.46
C PHE A 65 10.02 -12.00 -1.82
N ILE A 66 9.81 -12.52 -0.60
CA ILE A 66 10.75 -13.40 0.09
C ILE A 66 11.05 -14.63 -0.77
N GLU A 67 10.04 -15.26 -1.38
CA GLU A 67 10.24 -16.43 -2.23
C GLU A 67 11.09 -16.14 -3.48
N ILE A 68 11.00 -14.93 -4.04
CA ILE A 68 11.78 -14.51 -5.22
C ILE A 68 13.25 -14.23 -4.84
N PHE A 69 13.49 -13.66 -3.66
CA PHE A 69 14.81 -13.12 -3.29
C PHE A 69 15.53 -13.89 -2.18
N SER A 70 14.92 -14.92 -1.60
CA SER A 70 15.61 -15.83 -0.67
C SER A 70 16.39 -16.86 -1.47
N PHE A 71 17.72 -16.76 -1.43
CA PHE A 71 18.67 -17.74 -1.96
C PHE A 71 19.07 -18.76 -0.92
#